data_AF-A0A928D4I6-F1
#
_entry.id   AF-A0A928D4I6-F1
#
_cell.length_a   1.000
_cell.length_b   1.000
_cell.length_c   1.000
_cell.angle_alpha   90.00
_cell.angle_beta   90.00
_cell.angle_gamma   90.00
#
_symmetry.space_group_name_H-M   'P 1'
#
loop_
_entity.id
_entity.type
_entity.pdbx_description
1 polymer ?
#
loop_
_entity_poly.entity_id
_entity_poly.type
_entity_poly.pdbx_seq_one_letter_code
_entity_poly.pdbx_strand_id
1 'polypeptide(L)'
;MADMDFKQLGSSAEYRSAPFWAWNGKMDPAEVRRQINVMHSMNMGGFFMHSRAGLATEYMSEEWFKAIRAGIDEAGKLGMEASLYDEDRWPSGAGGGMVTADRRYRIRCNH
;
A
#
# COMPACT_ATOMS: atom_id res chain seq x y z
N MET A 1 18.59 36.02 -14.05
CA MET A 1 18.41 34.72 -13.38
C MET A 1 16.92 34.55 -13.21
N ALA A 2 16.30 33.62 -13.93
CA ALA A 2 14.86 33.40 -13.80
C ALA A 2 14.60 32.76 -12.43
N ASP A 3 13.71 33.37 -11.65
CA ASP A 3 13.15 32.74 -10.45
C ASP A 3 12.44 31.46 -10.88
N MET A 4 13.08 30.33 -10.59
CA MET A 4 12.53 29.02 -10.86
C MET A 4 11.51 28.73 -9.75
N ASP A 5 10.23 28.98 -10.04
CA ASP A 5 9.14 28.61 -9.15
C ASP A 5 9.10 27.08 -9.03
N PHE A 6 9.60 26.56 -7.92
CA PHE A 6 9.58 25.12 -7.60
C PHE A 6 8.17 24.52 -7.60
N LYS A 7 7.10 25.35 -7.57
CA LYS A 7 5.71 24.89 -7.69
C LYS A 7 5.29 24.55 -9.12
N GLN A 8 6.07 24.96 -10.11
CA GLN A 8 5.76 24.81 -11.53
C GLN A 8 6.71 23.82 -12.24
N LEU A 9 7.40 22.96 -11.49
CA LEU A 9 7.98 21.75 -12.08
C LEU A 9 6.84 20.77 -12.34
N GLY A 10 6.24 20.90 -13.52
CA GLY A 10 5.35 19.92 -14.15
C GLY A 10 6.08 18.63 -14.48
N SER A 11 6.77 18.04 -13.50
CA SER A 11 7.15 16.65 -13.56
C SER A 11 5.87 15.87 -13.30
N SER A 12 5.43 15.16 -14.34
CA SER A 12 4.36 14.17 -14.30
C SER A 12 4.49 13.29 -13.03
N ALA A 13 3.39 12.70 -12.56
CA ALA A 13 3.36 11.90 -11.33
C ALA A 13 4.51 10.87 -11.25
N GLU A 14 4.95 10.36 -12.41
CA GLU A 14 6.10 9.47 -12.62
C GLU A 14 7.45 9.98 -12.08
N TYR A 15 7.62 11.30 -11.89
CA TYR A 15 8.85 11.93 -11.44
C TYR A 15 8.78 12.43 -10.00
N ARG A 16 7.67 12.20 -9.31
CA ARG A 16 7.45 12.62 -7.91
C ARG A 16 7.61 11.43 -6.97
N SER A 17 7.87 11.71 -5.71
CA SER A 17 8.07 10.65 -4.71
C SER A 17 6.81 9.80 -4.54
N ALA A 18 7.00 8.48 -4.41
CA ALA A 18 5.95 7.52 -4.09
C ALA A 18 6.37 6.72 -2.84
N PRO A 19 5.89 7.07 -1.63
CA PRO A 19 6.31 6.40 -0.40
C PRO A 19 5.78 4.98 -0.30
N PHE A 20 6.52 4.15 0.44
CA PHE A 20 6.00 2.90 0.99
C PHE A 20 5.07 3.20 2.17
N TRP A 21 3.78 2.97 1.97
CA TRP A 21 2.75 3.25 2.94
C TRP A 21 2.38 1.99 3.72
N ALA A 22 2.81 1.96 4.98
CA ALA A 22 2.57 0.85 5.89
C ALA A 22 1.12 0.82 6.38
N TRP A 23 0.40 -0.24 6.03
CA TRP A 23 -0.93 -0.55 6.55
C TRP A 23 -0.78 -1.43 7.78
N ASN A 24 -0.79 -0.81 8.96
CA ASN A 24 -0.52 -1.43 10.27
C ASN A 24 -1.63 -1.12 11.30
N GLY A 25 -2.87 -0.94 10.84
CA GLY A 25 -4.00 -0.60 11.69
C GLY A 25 -5.34 -1.04 11.09
N LYS A 26 -6.44 -0.39 11.48
CA LYS A 26 -7.75 -0.62 10.86
C LYS A 26 -7.85 0.16 9.55
N MET A 27 -8.09 -0.54 8.45
CA MET A 27 -8.22 0.04 7.13
C MET A 27 -9.65 0.51 6.88
N ASP A 28 -9.90 1.76 7.27
CA ASP A 28 -11.15 2.47 6.98
C ASP A 28 -11.03 3.23 5.65
N PRO A 29 -11.92 2.99 4.67
CA PRO A 29 -11.94 3.72 3.40
C PRO A 29 -11.89 5.25 3.52
N ALA A 30 -12.54 5.84 4.54
CA ALA A 30 -12.55 7.29 4.73
C ALA A 30 -11.17 7.81 5.14
N GLU A 31 -10.49 7.08 6.03
CA GLU A 31 -9.15 7.41 6.49
C GLU A 31 -8.10 7.20 5.38
N VAL A 32 -8.25 6.14 4.59
CA VAL A 32 -7.43 5.89 3.39
C VAL A 32 -7.47 7.10 2.46
N ARG A 33 -8.67 7.59 2.12
CA ARG A 33 -8.82 8.77 1.26
C ARG A 33 -8.20 10.02 1.88
N ARG A 34 -8.40 10.22 3.19
CA ARG A 34 -7.81 11.36 3.91
C ARG A 34 -6.28 11.36 3.81
N GLN A 35 -5.65 10.20 4.03
CA GLN A 35 -4.18 10.08 3.95
C GLN A 35 -3.67 10.30 2.52
N ILE A 36 -4.37 9.81 1.50
CA ILE A 36 -4.03 10.05 0.10
C ILE A 36 -4.10 11.54 -0.24
N ASN A 37 -5.14 12.25 0.22
CA ASN A 37 -5.26 13.69 0.04
C ASN A 37 -4.10 14.45 0.71
N VAL A 38 -3.64 13.99 1.89
CA VAL A 38 -2.46 14.56 2.56
C VAL A 38 -1.20 14.32 1.72
N MET A 39 -0.97 13.09 1.23
CA MET A 39 0.16 12.76 0.36
C MET A 39 0.15 13.62 -0.92
N HIS A 40 -1.00 13.79 -1.54
CA HIS A 40 -1.19 14.69 -2.70
C HIS A 40 -0.86 16.14 -2.36
N SER A 41 -1.31 16.65 -1.20
CA SER A 41 -1.00 18.02 -0.76
C SER A 41 0.50 18.25 -0.50
N MET A 42 1.23 17.17 -0.20
CA MET A 42 2.70 17.16 -0.07
C MET A 42 3.41 16.97 -1.42
N ASN A 43 2.67 17.03 -2.54
CA ASN A 43 3.17 16.89 -3.90
C ASN A 43 3.79 15.51 -4.20
N MET A 44 3.27 14.45 -3.57
CA MET A 44 3.65 13.07 -3.89
C MET A 44 3.00 12.63 -5.22
N GLY A 45 3.70 11.78 -5.97
CA GLY A 45 3.25 11.25 -7.26
C GLY A 45 2.43 9.98 -7.16
N GLY A 46 2.54 9.26 -6.06
CA GLY A 46 1.90 7.97 -5.88
C GLY A 46 2.16 7.40 -4.50
N PHE A 47 1.87 6.12 -4.32
CA PHE A 47 2.14 5.38 -3.08
C PHE A 47 2.13 3.86 -3.32
N PHE A 48 2.87 3.14 -2.48
CA PHE A 48 2.85 1.68 -2.42
C PHE A 48 2.09 1.22 -1.18
N MET A 49 0.90 0.65 -1.36
CA MET A 49 0.11 0.06 -0.28
C MET A 49 0.78 -1.25 0.17
N HIS A 50 1.17 -1.33 1.44
CA HIS A 50 1.92 -2.47 1.97
C HIS A 50 1.38 -2.92 3.33
N SER A 51 0.87 -4.15 3.44
CA SER A 51 0.48 -4.76 4.71
C SER A 51 1.69 -4.93 5.65
N ARG A 52 1.58 -4.52 6.90
CA ARG A 52 2.66 -4.65 7.90
C ARG A 52 2.16 -5.26 9.19
N ALA A 53 3.09 -5.74 10.01
CA ALA A 53 2.76 -6.20 11.36
C ALA A 53 2.01 -5.11 12.14
N GLY A 54 0.91 -5.50 12.80
CA GLY A 54 -0.03 -4.56 13.44
C GLY A 54 -1.32 -4.34 12.65
N LEU A 55 -1.43 -4.90 11.44
CA LEU A 55 -2.65 -4.83 10.66
C LEU A 55 -3.85 -5.41 11.42
N ALA A 56 -4.86 -4.58 11.67
CA ALA A 56 -6.08 -4.97 12.39
C ALA A 56 -7.20 -5.43 11.44
N THR A 57 -7.19 -4.95 10.20
CA THR A 57 -8.09 -5.46 9.14
C THR A 57 -7.54 -6.77 8.62
N GLU A 58 -8.35 -7.83 8.62
CA GLU A 58 -7.92 -9.14 8.11
C GLU A 58 -7.42 -9.03 6.65
N TYR A 59 -6.22 -9.56 6.40
CA TYR A 59 -5.58 -9.54 5.08
C TYR A 59 -6.45 -10.27 4.05
N MET A 60 -6.64 -9.68 2.87
CA MET A 60 -7.51 -10.20 1.80
C MET A 60 -9.01 -10.33 2.16
N SER A 61 -9.46 -9.78 3.29
CA SER A 61 -10.90 -9.70 3.59
C SER A 61 -11.65 -8.75 2.66
N GLU A 62 -12.99 -8.80 2.67
CA GLU A 62 -13.80 -7.82 1.93
C GLU A 62 -13.50 -6.38 2.33
N GLU A 63 -13.26 -6.13 3.62
CA GLU A 63 -12.91 -4.82 4.16
C GLU A 63 -11.54 -4.35 3.67
N TRP A 64 -10.57 -5.27 3.57
CA TRP A 64 -9.27 -4.98 2.95
C TRP A 64 -9.42 -4.53 1.49
N PHE A 65 -10.21 -5.27 0.70
CA PHE A 65 -10.47 -4.89 -0.68
C PHE A 65 -11.29 -3.61 -0.81
N LYS A 66 -12.18 -3.29 0.15
CA LYS A 66 -12.87 -1.99 0.19
C LYS A 66 -11.87 -0.85 0.39
N ALA A 67 -10.89 -1.01 1.27
CA ALA A 67 -9.81 -0.03 1.46
C ALA A 67 -8.94 0.15 0.21
N ILE A 68 -8.53 -0.95 -0.45
CA ILE A 68 -7.78 -0.89 -1.71
C ILE A 68 -8.57 -0.14 -2.79
N ARG A 69 -9.84 -0.50 -2.99
CA ARG A 69 -10.70 0.17 -3.98
C ARG A 69 -10.84 1.67 -3.70
N ALA A 70 -10.98 2.05 -2.43
CA ALA A 70 -11.02 3.45 -2.04
C ALA A 70 -9.71 4.18 -2.38
N GLY A 71 -8.57 3.52 -2.17
CA GLY A 71 -7.26 4.07 -2.51
C GLY A 71 -7.04 4.27 -4.01
N ILE A 72 -7.39 3.27 -4.82
CA ILE A 72 -7.28 3.33 -6.29
C ILE A 72 -8.20 4.42 -6.86
N ASP A 73 -9.45 4.47 -6.40
CA ASP A 73 -10.42 5.47 -6.84
C ASP A 73 -9.98 6.91 -6.49
N GLU A 74 -9.43 7.13 -5.29
CA GLU A 74 -8.92 8.43 -4.90
C GLU A 74 -7.66 8.84 -5.69
N ALA A 75 -6.72 7.91 -5.88
CA ALA A 75 -5.52 8.15 -6.67
C ALA A 75 -5.86 8.51 -8.12
N GLY A 76 -6.83 7.82 -8.73
CA GLY A 76 -7.31 8.12 -10.07
C GLY A 76 -7.89 9.53 -10.20
N LYS A 77 -8.62 10.02 -9.19
CA LYS A 77 -9.15 11.40 -9.16
C LYS A 77 -8.06 12.45 -9.06
N LEU A 78 -6.96 12.13 -8.38
CA LEU A 78 -5.85 13.05 -8.10
C LEU A 78 -4.69 12.91 -9.12
N GLY A 79 -4.80 11.99 -10.07
CA GLY A 79 -3.71 11.71 -11.03
C GLY A 79 -2.47 11.12 -10.37
N MET A 80 -2.63 10.40 -9.27
CA MET A 80 -1.54 9.72 -8.55
C MET A 80 -1.42 8.25 -8.97
N GLU A 81 -0.22 7.70 -8.87
CA GLU A 81 0.02 6.26 -9.06
C GLU A 81 -0.31 5.47 -7.79
N ALA A 82 -1.15 4.45 -7.90
CA ALA A 82 -1.47 3.54 -6.80
C ALA A 82 -0.93 2.15 -7.12
N SER A 83 0.10 1.73 -6.37
CA SER A 83 0.68 0.40 -6.48
C SER A 83 0.34 -0.43 -5.25
N LEU A 84 0.00 -1.70 -5.44
CA LEU A 84 -0.17 -2.67 -4.35
C LEU A 84 1.08 -3.55 -4.28
N TYR A 85 1.69 -3.63 -3.10
CA TYR A 85 2.77 -4.56 -2.85
C TYR A 85 2.20 -5.86 -2.26
N ASP A 86 2.06 -6.88 -3.11
CA ASP A 86 1.43 -8.18 -2.79
C ASP A 86 2.41 -9.13 -2.09
N GLU A 87 2.91 -8.72 -0.93
CA GLU A 87 3.90 -9.49 -0.20
C GLU A 87 3.80 -9.25 1.32
N ASP A 88 2.92 -9.99 1.98
CA ASP A 88 2.93 -10.09 3.45
C ASP A 88 3.92 -11.20 3.87
N ARG A 89 5.07 -10.80 4.45
CA ARG A 89 6.06 -11.64 5.19
C ARG A 89 6.74 -12.81 4.44
N TRP A 90 7.59 -12.56 3.44
CA TRP A 90 8.38 -13.60 2.71
C TRP A 90 8.97 -14.76 3.54
N PRO A 91 9.15 -15.98 2.96
CA PRO A 91 8.91 -16.39 1.57
C PRO A 91 7.52 -16.99 1.35
N SER A 92 7.08 -16.92 0.10
CA SER A 92 5.82 -17.40 -0.52
C SER A 92 5.39 -18.86 -0.25
N GLY A 93 6.02 -19.59 0.66
CA GLY A 93 5.72 -20.99 0.96
C GLY A 93 4.60 -21.22 1.98
N ALA A 94 4.23 -20.23 2.80
CA ALA A 94 3.36 -20.46 3.97
C ALA A 94 1.95 -19.86 3.87
N GLY A 95 1.65 -18.99 2.89
CA GLY A 95 0.35 -18.32 2.74
C GLY A 95 -0.14 -17.69 4.05
N GLY A 96 0.66 -16.82 4.67
CA GLY A 96 0.32 -16.21 5.97
C GLY A 96 0.25 -17.19 7.16
N GLY A 97 0.75 -18.42 7.01
CA GLY A 97 0.66 -19.49 8.01
C GLY A 97 -0.56 -20.42 7.82
N MET A 98 -1.43 -20.15 6.84
CA MET A 98 -2.55 -21.04 6.53
C MET A 98 -2.09 -22.39 5.98
N VAL A 99 -0.98 -22.41 5.24
CA VAL A 99 -0.41 -23.65 4.70
C VAL A 99 0.21 -24.50 5.81
N THR A 100 0.76 -23.89 6.86
CA THR A 100 1.45 -24.62 7.96
C THR A 100 0.56 -24.96 9.16
N ALA A 101 -0.73 -24.58 9.11
CA ALA A 101 -1.75 -24.97 10.08
C ALA A 101 -1.97 -26.49 10.08
N ASP A 102 -1.93 -27.12 8.91
CA ASP A 102 -1.94 -28.56 8.76
C ASP A 102 -0.52 -29.13 8.91
N ARG A 103 -0.36 -30.07 9.85
CA ARG A 103 0.91 -30.71 10.19
C ARG A 103 1.58 -31.40 8.98
N ARG A 104 0.82 -31.68 7.91
CA ARG A 104 1.29 -32.32 6.67
C ARG A 104 2.17 -31.42 5.80
N TYR A 105 2.03 -30.09 5.87
CA TYR A 105 2.73 -29.15 4.97
C TYR A 105 3.81 -28.31 5.66
N ARG A 106 4.24 -28.70 6.86
CA ARG A 106 5.37 -28.07 7.54
C ARG A 106 6.68 -28.55 6.91
N ILE A 107 7.59 -27.61 6.65
CA ILE A 107 8.98 -27.92 6.28
C ILE A 107 9.57 -28.85 7.35
N ARG A 108 9.99 -30.03 6.93
CA ARG A 108 10.79 -30.95 7.75
C ARG A 108 12.24 -30.72 7.43
N CYS A 109 13.00 -30.18 8.38
CA CYS A 109 14.45 -30.36 8.37
C CYS A 109 14.70 -31.83 8.71
N ASN A 110 15.08 -32.63 7.72
CA ASN A 110 15.76 -33.90 8.01
C ASN A 110 17.17 -33.54 8.48
N HIS A 111 17.50 -33.98 9.69
CA HIS A 111 18.88 -34.05 10.19
C HIS A 111 19.57 -35.26 9.58
#